data_AF-A0A9P6II11-F1
#
_entry.id   AF-A0A9P6II11-F1
#
_cell.length_a   1.000
_cell.length_b   1.000
_cell.length_c   1.000
_cell.angle_alpha   90.00
_cell.angle_beta   90.00
_cell.angle_gamma   90.00
#
_symmetry.space_group_name_H-M   'P 1'
#
loop_
_entity.id
_entity.type
_entity.pdbx_description
1 polymer ?
#
loop_
_entity_poly.entity_id
_entity_poly.type
_entity_poly.pdbx_seq_one_letter_code
_entity_poly.pdbx_strand_id
1 'polypeptide(L)'
;MGAVLGSVIAFAINYNVTEQKSLGDPTYGVFIALMGVGTFIALSLASPYKVEHSNGDRILIQDFPTWNGEIKAIFKLFLDWRMVVLIPMFLSSNWFYSYQFSTVNGFYFSIRTQSLNNILYWASQIAGSYSFARVLDFQGATRRTRALWGMAIITFTFVATWIGGIFFQRTYTIQDAKPNHDFREGASYVGPLFLYMFYGLNDAAWQTYIYWLMGALSNDATVLSRYAGFYKCIQSSGAAISWRINAIGTVFMTELIICFGLLVASIPGGLILAMHIKDQTVEDGTSDLPRSDEKRELEEA
;
A
#
# COMPACT_ATOMS: atom_id res chain seq x y z
N MET A 1 -8.96 -2.52 7.79
CA MET A 1 -9.81 -2.89 8.95
C MET A 1 -9.45 -2.11 10.21
N GLY A 2 -8.23 -2.23 10.77
CA GLY A 2 -7.84 -1.48 11.99
C GLY A 2 -7.96 0.05 11.86
N ALA A 3 -7.58 0.61 10.71
CA ALA A 3 -7.70 2.04 10.44
C ALA A 3 -9.16 2.55 10.39
N VAL A 4 -10.10 1.71 9.93
CA VAL A 4 -11.54 2.05 9.95
C VAL A 4 -12.02 2.15 11.39
N LEU A 5 -11.73 1.15 12.22
CA LEU A 5 -12.11 1.14 13.63
C LEU A 5 -11.51 2.33 14.39
N GLY A 6 -10.21 2.61 14.18
CA GLY A 6 -9.56 3.78 14.75
C GLY A 6 -10.21 5.10 14.34
N SER A 7 -10.63 5.21 13.08
CA SER A 7 -11.32 6.41 12.57
C SER A 7 -12.74 6.55 13.11
N VAL A 8 -13.47 5.44 13.31
CA VAL A 8 -14.80 5.41 13.94
C VAL A 8 -14.71 5.88 15.39
N ILE A 9 -13.72 5.40 16.15
CA ILE A 9 -13.49 5.86 17.53
C ILE A 9 -13.16 7.36 17.55
N ALA A 10 -12.27 7.81 16.66
CA ALA A 10 -11.92 9.23 16.56
C ALA A 10 -13.15 10.10 16.19
N PHE A 11 -14.03 9.63 15.32
CA PHE A 11 -15.27 10.32 14.97
C PHE A 11 -16.23 10.41 16.15
N ALA A 12 -16.41 9.32 16.91
CA ALA A 12 -17.28 9.30 18.08
C ALA A 12 -16.81 10.30 19.16
N ILE A 13 -15.50 10.40 19.38
CA ILE A 13 -14.90 11.34 20.34
C ILE A 13 -15.06 12.80 19.87
N ASN A 14 -14.88 13.05 18.56
CA ASN A 14 -14.92 14.40 17.99
C ASN A 14 -16.31 14.83 17.50
N TYR A 15 -17.37 14.04 17.71
CA TYR A 15 -18.70 14.30 17.15
C TYR A 15 -19.29 15.66 17.56
N ASN A 16 -18.99 16.11 18.78
CA ASN A 16 -19.42 17.41 19.32
C ASN A 16 -18.31 18.46 19.35
N VAL A 17 -17.13 18.16 18.82
CA VAL A 17 -15.97 19.07 18.85
C VAL A 17 -15.74 19.63 17.45
N THR A 18 -15.90 20.95 17.31
CA THR A 18 -15.72 21.67 16.04
C THR A 18 -14.41 22.46 15.96
N GLU A 19 -13.72 22.70 17.08
CA GLU A 19 -12.44 23.43 17.13
C GLU A 19 -11.20 22.52 17.05
N GLN A 20 -10.19 22.93 16.28
CA GLN A 20 -8.88 22.27 16.18
C GLN A 20 -8.16 22.21 17.53
N LYS A 21 -8.33 21.11 18.25
CA LYS A 21 -7.48 20.76 19.41
C LYS A 21 -6.50 19.66 19.02
N SER A 22 -5.23 19.85 19.39
CA SER A 22 -4.24 18.77 19.37
C SER A 22 -4.76 17.59 20.18
N LEU A 23 -4.53 16.37 19.68
CA LEU A 23 -4.78 15.16 20.46
C LEU A 23 -3.96 15.25 21.75
N GLY A 24 -4.61 15.03 22.90
CA GLY A 24 -3.93 15.09 24.18
C GLY A 24 -3.01 13.88 24.39
N ASP A 25 -1.96 14.06 25.19
CA ASP A 25 -1.04 13.00 25.63
C ASP A 25 -1.73 11.70 26.07
N PRO A 26 -2.89 11.70 26.76
CA PRO A 26 -3.59 10.47 27.12
C PRO A 26 -4.00 9.60 25.93
N THR A 27 -4.33 10.21 24.79
CA THR A 27 -4.68 9.47 23.57
C THR A 27 -3.48 8.69 23.04
N TYR A 28 -2.30 9.30 23.02
CA TYR A 28 -1.06 8.61 22.65
C TYR A 28 -0.73 7.47 23.61
N GLY A 29 -0.91 7.67 24.92
CA GLY A 29 -0.73 6.64 25.94
C GLY A 29 -1.62 5.41 25.71
N VAL A 30 -2.91 5.62 25.39
CA VAL A 30 -3.84 4.52 25.07
C VAL A 30 -3.43 3.75 23.81
N PHE A 31 -3.01 4.46 22.76
CA PHE A 31 -2.54 3.81 21.52
C PHE A 31 -1.30 2.95 21.77
N ILE A 32 -0.31 3.45 22.53
CA ILE A 32 0.90 2.70 22.87
C ILE A 32 0.55 1.46 23.70
N ALA A 33 -0.34 1.59 24.69
CA ALA A 33 -0.79 0.45 25.50
C ALA A 33 -1.49 -0.62 24.65
N LEU A 34 -2.38 -0.23 23.74
CA LEU A 34 -3.04 -1.15 22.81
C LEU A 34 -2.05 -1.88 21.89
N MET A 35 -1.04 -1.18 21.36
CA MET A 35 0.03 -1.80 20.57
C MET A 35 0.85 -2.81 21.39
N GLY A 36 1.12 -2.48 22.66
CA GLY A 36 1.80 -3.38 23.59
C GLY A 36 1.01 -4.66 23.83
N VAL A 37 -0.28 -4.56 24.14
CA VAL A 37 -1.18 -5.72 24.30
C VAL A 37 -1.22 -6.56 23.02
N GLY A 38 -1.32 -5.93 21.85
CA GLY A 38 -1.29 -6.62 20.57
C GLY A 38 0.00 -7.44 20.36
N THR A 39 1.14 -6.93 20.84
CA THR A 39 2.43 -7.64 20.78
C THR A 39 2.42 -8.88 21.67
N PHE A 40 1.88 -8.78 22.90
CA PHE A 40 1.77 -9.94 23.80
C PHE A 40 0.81 -11.01 23.27
N ILE A 41 -0.28 -10.61 22.61
CA ILE A 41 -1.19 -11.55 21.94
C ILE A 41 -0.47 -12.25 20.78
N ALA A 42 0.35 -11.51 20.00
CA ALA A 42 1.11 -12.09 18.91
C ALA A 42 2.15 -13.12 19.39
N LEU A 43 2.75 -12.94 20.58
CA LEU A 43 3.62 -13.94 21.21
C LEU A 43 2.87 -15.21 21.64
N SER A 44 1.55 -15.11 21.80
CA SER A 44 0.68 -16.24 22.14
C SER A 44 0.22 -17.03 20.90
N LEU A 45 0.61 -16.62 19.69
CA LEU A 45 0.30 -17.35 18.46
C LEU A 45 1.01 -18.71 18.45
N ALA A 46 0.31 -19.71 17.91
CA ALA A 46 0.86 -21.05 17.75
C ALA A 46 2.10 -21.02 16.84
N SER A 47 3.11 -21.80 17.22
CA SER A 47 4.33 -21.98 16.43
C SER A 47 3.98 -22.46 15.00
N PRO A 48 4.64 -21.95 13.94
CA PRO A 48 4.37 -22.34 12.56
C PRO A 48 4.43 -23.86 12.31
N TYR A 49 5.25 -24.58 13.07
CA TYR A 49 5.37 -26.04 13.02
C TYR A 49 4.11 -26.80 13.48
N LYS A 50 3.18 -26.13 14.18
CA LYS A 50 1.91 -26.69 14.67
C LYS A 50 0.72 -26.25 13.81
N VAL A 51 0.95 -25.50 12.74
CA VAL A 51 -0.10 -25.01 11.85
C VAL A 51 -0.18 -25.94 10.64
N GLU A 52 -1.33 -26.59 10.48
CA GLU A 52 -1.65 -27.42 9.34
C GLU A 52 -2.64 -26.66 8.44
N HIS A 53 -2.50 -26.81 7.12
CA HIS A 53 -3.49 -26.28 6.20
C HIS A 53 -4.85 -26.94 6.45
N SER A 54 -5.94 -26.29 6.03
CA SER A 54 -7.28 -26.88 6.03
C SER A 54 -7.38 -28.22 5.27
N ASN A 55 -6.38 -28.51 4.44
CA ASN A 55 -6.28 -29.69 3.60
C ASN A 55 -5.41 -30.80 4.24
N GLY A 56 -4.90 -30.60 5.47
CA GLY A 56 -4.05 -31.57 6.19
C GLY A 56 -2.56 -31.51 5.84
N ASP A 57 -2.16 -30.75 4.83
CA ASP A 57 -0.75 -30.57 4.47
C ASP A 57 0.00 -29.70 5.51
N ARG A 58 1.22 -30.12 5.84
CA ARG A 58 2.14 -29.35 6.70
C ARG A 58 2.78 -28.22 5.91
N ILE A 59 2.96 -27.07 6.56
CA ILE A 59 3.66 -25.93 5.97
C ILE A 59 5.13 -26.32 5.75
N LEU A 60 5.61 -26.21 4.51
CA LEU A 60 7.03 -26.31 4.17
C LEU A 60 7.76 -25.11 4.78
N ILE A 61 8.50 -25.37 5.85
CA ILE A 61 9.33 -24.35 6.51
C ILE A 61 10.68 -24.39 5.82
N GLN A 62 10.99 -23.36 5.04
CA GLN A 62 12.34 -23.16 4.49
C GLN A 62 13.28 -22.84 5.65
N ASP A 63 14.42 -23.53 5.70
CA ASP A 63 15.45 -23.25 6.69
C ASP A 63 15.97 -21.82 6.54
N PHE A 64 16.02 -21.10 7.66
CA PHE A 64 16.48 -19.72 7.68
C PHE A 64 17.96 -19.66 7.28
N PRO A 65 18.33 -18.87 6.25
CA PRO A 65 19.73 -18.66 5.93
C PRO A 65 20.44 -17.92 7.06
N THR A 66 21.75 -18.11 7.17
CA THR A 66 22.59 -17.39 8.14
C THR A 66 22.36 -15.87 8.04
N TRP A 67 22.32 -15.17 9.19
CA TRP A 67 22.00 -13.73 9.26
C TRP A 67 22.87 -12.86 8.34
N ASN A 68 24.16 -13.21 8.19
CA ASN A 68 25.09 -12.54 7.28
C ASN A 68 24.71 -12.74 5.80
N GLY A 69 24.23 -13.94 5.44
CA GLY A 69 23.73 -14.24 4.12
C GLY A 69 22.47 -13.43 3.80
N GLU A 70 21.59 -13.26 4.80
CA GLU A 70 20.35 -12.50 4.66
C GLU A 70 20.61 -11.02 4.38
N ILE A 71 21.52 -10.38 5.13
CA ILE A 71 21.90 -8.98 4.90
C ILE A 71 22.45 -8.80 3.49
N LYS A 72 23.38 -9.67 3.06
CA LYS A 72 23.93 -9.62 1.69
C LYS A 72 22.85 -9.81 0.63
N ALA A 73 21.88 -10.71 0.86
CA ALA A 73 20.78 -10.94 -0.06
C ALA A 73 19.86 -9.71 -0.17
N ILE A 74 19.57 -9.04 0.95
CA ILE A 74 18.80 -7.77 0.96
C ILE A 74 19.54 -6.69 0.16
N PHE A 75 20.86 -6.53 0.37
CA PHE A 75 21.64 -5.54 -0.39
C PHE A 75 21.67 -5.86 -1.90
N LYS A 76 21.69 -7.14 -2.28
CA LYS A 76 21.59 -7.53 -3.70
C LYS A 76 20.28 -7.07 -4.36
N LEU A 77 19.18 -6.91 -3.60
CA LEU A 77 17.92 -6.38 -4.15
C LEU A 77 18.06 -4.95 -4.67
N PHE A 78 18.93 -4.14 -4.07
CA PHE A 78 19.21 -2.78 -4.55
C PHE A 78 19.96 -2.76 -5.89
N LEU A 79 20.55 -3.90 -6.30
CA LEU A 79 21.22 -4.06 -7.59
C LEU A 79 20.36 -4.83 -8.60
N ASP A 80 19.26 -5.46 -8.17
CA ASP A 80 18.36 -6.16 -9.08
C ASP A 80 17.56 -5.16 -9.92
N TRP A 81 17.75 -5.21 -11.24
CA TRP A 81 17.06 -4.34 -12.17
C TRP A 81 15.53 -4.41 -12.01
N ARG A 82 14.98 -5.58 -11.66
CA ARG A 82 13.52 -5.78 -11.48
C ARG A 82 12.98 -4.96 -10.31
N MET A 83 13.78 -4.82 -9.25
CA MET A 83 13.43 -4.05 -8.05
C MET A 83 13.72 -2.56 -8.22
N VAL A 84 14.86 -2.23 -8.84
CA VAL A 84 15.28 -0.84 -9.06
C VAL A 84 14.27 -0.08 -9.93
N VAL A 85 13.77 -0.74 -10.98
CA VAL A 85 12.76 -0.17 -11.88
C VAL A 85 11.43 0.11 -11.17
N LEU A 86 11.13 -0.59 -10.07
CA LEU A 86 9.94 -0.35 -9.24
C LEU A 86 10.14 0.69 -8.13
N ILE A 87 11.35 1.18 -7.88
CA ILE A 87 11.62 2.16 -6.81
C ILE A 87 10.69 3.38 -6.90
N PRO A 88 10.47 4.02 -8.07
CA PRO A 88 9.55 5.17 -8.15
C PRO A 88 8.11 4.79 -7.77
N MET A 89 7.70 3.56 -8.09
CA MET A 89 6.37 3.02 -7.76
C MET A 89 6.21 2.76 -6.26
N PHE A 90 7.27 2.28 -5.62
CA PHE A 90 7.32 2.06 -4.18
C PHE A 90 7.35 3.37 -3.41
N LEU A 91 8.11 4.36 -3.90
CA LEU A 91 8.22 5.67 -3.30
C LEU A 91 6.89 6.43 -3.33
N SER A 92 6.16 6.36 -4.45
CA SER A 92 4.87 7.04 -4.61
C SER A 92 3.77 6.48 -3.70
N SER A 93 3.85 5.19 -3.32
CA SER A 93 2.80 4.45 -2.62
C SER A 93 2.36 5.00 -1.25
N ASN A 94 3.13 5.89 -0.63
CA ASN A 94 2.80 6.55 0.65
C ASN A 94 3.08 8.06 0.61
N TRP A 95 3.60 8.56 -0.51
CA TRP A 95 3.91 9.98 -0.66
C TRP A 95 2.66 10.84 -0.60
N PHE A 96 1.55 10.35 -1.16
CA PHE A 96 0.29 11.10 -1.24
C PHE A 96 -0.46 11.24 0.08
N TYR A 97 -0.10 10.50 1.13
CA TYR A 97 -0.79 10.59 2.43
C TYR A 97 -0.64 11.96 3.09
N SER A 98 0.53 12.60 2.96
CA SER A 98 0.72 13.96 3.50
C SER A 98 -0.27 14.93 2.85
N TYR A 99 -0.39 14.91 1.53
CA TYR A 99 -1.31 15.76 0.79
C TYR A 99 -2.77 15.42 1.09
N GLN A 100 -3.16 14.13 1.10
CA GLN A 100 -4.55 13.75 1.32
C GLN A 100 -5.00 14.02 2.77
N PHE A 101 -4.23 13.59 3.78
CA PHE A 101 -4.64 13.73 5.17
C PHE A 101 -4.36 15.11 5.75
N SER A 102 -3.21 15.73 5.44
CA SER A 102 -2.84 17.04 6.00
C SER A 102 -3.45 18.18 5.19
N THR A 103 -3.24 18.18 3.87
CA THR A 103 -3.61 19.31 3.01
C THR A 103 -5.09 19.29 2.62
N VAL A 104 -5.60 18.17 2.10
CA VAL A 104 -7.01 18.08 1.68
C VAL A 104 -7.91 17.91 2.91
N ASN A 105 -7.63 16.94 3.77
CA ASN A 105 -8.50 16.66 4.91
C ASN A 105 -8.28 17.68 6.05
N GLY A 106 -7.03 17.87 6.46
CA GLY A 106 -6.65 18.69 7.62
C GLY A 106 -6.91 20.18 7.50
N PHE A 107 -6.68 20.78 6.31
CA PHE A 107 -6.82 22.22 6.10
C PHE A 107 -8.22 22.65 5.62
N TYR A 108 -8.91 21.84 4.82
CA TYR A 108 -10.18 22.23 4.20
C TYR A 108 -11.41 21.92 5.08
N PHE A 109 -11.40 20.80 5.79
CA PHE A 109 -12.56 20.31 6.53
C PHE A 109 -12.45 20.54 8.04
N SER A 110 -13.60 20.66 8.72
CA SER A 110 -13.67 20.64 10.19
C SER A 110 -13.30 19.25 10.75
N ILE A 111 -12.77 19.15 11.99
CA ILE A 111 -12.31 17.87 12.58
C ILE A 111 -13.37 16.76 12.55
N ARG A 112 -14.62 17.14 12.79
CA ARG A 112 -15.75 16.21 12.72
C ARG A 112 -15.91 15.64 11.32
N THR A 113 -15.76 16.48 10.31
CA THR A 113 -15.80 16.07 8.90
C THR A 113 -14.53 15.31 8.52
N GLN A 114 -13.37 15.66 9.08
CA GLN A 114 -12.12 14.94 8.87
C GLN A 114 -12.18 13.49 9.33
N SER A 115 -12.76 13.26 10.50
CA SER A 115 -12.93 11.92 11.06
C SER A 115 -13.94 11.11 10.25
N LEU A 116 -15.03 11.71 9.75
CA LEU A 116 -15.95 11.07 8.81
C LEU A 116 -15.27 10.72 7.47
N ASN A 117 -14.54 11.67 6.90
CA ASN A 117 -13.75 11.49 5.67
C ASN A 117 -12.77 10.34 5.83
N ASN A 118 -12.08 10.23 6.96
CA ASN A 118 -11.15 9.13 7.23
C ASN A 118 -11.88 7.77 7.26
N ILE A 119 -13.03 7.65 7.92
CA ILE A 119 -13.83 6.41 7.91
C ILE A 119 -14.14 6.00 6.47
N LEU A 120 -14.62 6.94 5.66
CA LEU A 120 -15.01 6.68 4.27
C LEU A 120 -13.81 6.36 3.40
N TYR A 121 -12.67 7.04 3.59
CA TYR A 121 -11.41 6.74 2.91
C TYR A 121 -10.98 5.30 3.16
N TRP A 122 -10.92 4.88 4.43
CA TRP A 122 -10.51 3.52 4.78
C TRP A 122 -11.54 2.46 4.36
N ALA A 123 -12.84 2.80 4.35
CA ALA A 123 -13.88 1.92 3.83
C ALA A 123 -13.77 1.75 2.30
N SER A 124 -13.54 2.83 1.57
CA SER A 124 -13.25 2.80 0.14
C SER A 124 -11.96 2.05 -0.17
N GLN A 125 -10.95 2.12 0.71
CA GLN A 125 -9.72 1.34 0.58
C GLN A 125 -10.00 -0.17 0.66
N ILE A 126 -10.88 -0.61 1.58
CA ILE A 126 -11.29 -2.03 1.64
C ILE A 126 -11.98 -2.45 0.34
N ALA A 127 -12.95 -1.66 -0.13
CA ALA A 127 -13.65 -1.95 -1.38
C ALA A 127 -12.69 -1.97 -2.60
N GLY A 128 -11.75 -1.02 -2.66
CA GLY A 128 -10.73 -0.92 -3.70
C GLY A 128 -9.82 -2.14 -3.72
N SER A 129 -9.29 -2.56 -2.56
CA SER A 129 -8.41 -3.73 -2.48
C SER A 129 -9.12 -5.01 -2.95
N TYR A 130 -10.38 -5.20 -2.54
CA TYR A 130 -11.15 -6.40 -2.88
C TYR A 130 -11.54 -6.45 -4.37
N SER A 131 -12.01 -5.33 -4.90
CA SER A 131 -12.37 -5.23 -6.33
C SER A 131 -11.15 -5.38 -7.23
N PHE A 132 -10.03 -4.74 -6.87
CA PHE A 132 -8.82 -4.78 -7.67
C PHE A 132 -8.11 -6.15 -7.60
N ALA A 133 -8.10 -6.80 -6.43
CA ALA A 133 -7.63 -8.17 -6.30
C ALA A 133 -8.39 -9.13 -7.23
N ARG A 134 -9.72 -9.00 -7.33
CA ARG A 134 -10.53 -9.82 -8.25
C ARG A 134 -10.16 -9.64 -9.72
N VAL A 135 -9.82 -8.42 -10.13
CA VAL A 135 -9.38 -8.14 -11.51
C VAL A 135 -8.05 -8.83 -11.79
N LEU A 136 -7.11 -8.80 -10.85
CA LEU A 136 -5.80 -9.42 -10.98
C LEU A 136 -5.80 -10.95 -10.85
N ASP A 137 -6.75 -11.49 -10.09
CA ASP A 137 -6.92 -12.94 -9.86
C ASP A 137 -7.81 -13.62 -10.89
N PHE A 138 -8.27 -12.90 -11.90
CA PHE A 138 -9.11 -13.43 -12.97
C PHE A 138 -8.38 -14.56 -13.73
N GLN A 139 -8.84 -15.81 -13.58
CA GLN A 139 -8.15 -17.00 -14.12
C GLN A 139 -8.31 -17.16 -15.64
N GLY A 140 -9.18 -16.38 -16.29
CA GLY A 140 -9.42 -16.47 -17.73
C GLY A 140 -8.38 -15.78 -18.63
N ALA A 141 -7.34 -15.17 -18.05
CA ALA A 141 -6.32 -14.42 -18.79
C ALA A 141 -4.90 -14.77 -18.33
N THR A 142 -3.92 -14.63 -19.23
CA THR A 142 -2.50 -14.86 -18.91
C THR A 142 -2.01 -13.88 -17.84
N ARG A 143 -0.95 -14.25 -17.11
CA ARG A 143 -0.40 -13.42 -16.03
C ARG A 143 0.06 -12.07 -16.57
N ARG A 144 0.69 -12.06 -17.74
CA ARG A 144 1.08 -10.83 -18.44
C ARG A 144 -0.11 -9.93 -18.79
N THR A 145 -1.20 -10.51 -19.28
CA THR A 145 -2.41 -9.73 -19.66
C THR A 145 -3.04 -9.06 -18.43
N ARG A 146 -3.11 -9.80 -17.31
CA ARG A 146 -3.62 -9.27 -16.03
C ARG A 146 -2.74 -8.15 -15.47
N ALA A 147 -1.41 -8.29 -15.60
CA ALA A 147 -0.47 -7.25 -15.21
C ALA A 147 -0.66 -5.95 -16.03
N LEU A 148 -0.91 -6.08 -17.34
CA LEU A 148 -1.14 -4.95 -18.23
C LEU A 148 -2.51 -4.30 -17.99
N TRP A 149 -3.57 -5.10 -17.80
CA TRP A 149 -4.90 -4.60 -17.43
C TRP A 149 -4.86 -3.86 -16.10
N GLY A 150 -4.22 -4.45 -15.09
CA GLY A 150 -4.04 -3.82 -13.78
C GLY A 150 -3.31 -2.49 -13.91
N MET A 151 -2.21 -2.44 -14.67
CA MET A 151 -1.48 -1.19 -14.90
C MET A 151 -2.32 -0.13 -15.60
N ALA A 152 -3.04 -0.52 -16.67
CA ALA A 152 -3.87 0.40 -17.43
C ALA A 152 -5.01 0.98 -16.59
N ILE A 153 -5.72 0.11 -15.84
CA ILE A 153 -6.83 0.51 -14.96
C ILE A 153 -6.31 1.48 -13.89
N ILE A 154 -5.24 1.12 -13.18
CA ILE A 154 -4.67 1.97 -12.13
C ILE A 154 -4.19 3.30 -12.68
N THR A 155 -3.45 3.28 -13.80
CA THR A 155 -2.93 4.51 -14.40
C THR A 155 -4.08 5.43 -14.77
N PHE A 156 -5.12 4.90 -15.40
CA PHE A 156 -6.29 5.68 -15.77
C PHE A 156 -7.05 6.23 -14.57
N THR A 157 -7.38 5.39 -13.58
CA THR A 157 -8.14 5.81 -12.40
C THR A 157 -7.35 6.80 -11.55
N PHE A 158 -6.04 6.61 -11.43
CA PHE A 158 -5.17 7.52 -10.70
C PHE A 158 -5.07 8.86 -11.43
N VAL A 159 -4.77 8.88 -12.73
CA VAL A 159 -4.72 10.13 -13.52
C VAL A 159 -6.06 10.86 -13.47
N ALA A 160 -7.19 10.17 -13.63
CA ALA A 160 -8.53 10.78 -13.54
C ALA A 160 -8.79 11.39 -12.16
N THR A 161 -8.44 10.68 -11.09
CA THR A 161 -8.65 11.15 -9.71
C THR A 161 -7.76 12.35 -9.40
N TRP A 162 -6.50 12.35 -9.85
CA TRP A 162 -5.57 13.45 -9.62
C TRP A 162 -5.87 14.67 -10.49
N ILE A 163 -6.38 14.50 -11.71
CA ILE A 163 -6.93 15.63 -12.49
C ILE A 163 -8.11 16.25 -11.75
N GLY A 164 -9.04 15.44 -11.22
CA GLY A 164 -10.10 15.92 -10.34
C GLY A 164 -9.55 16.64 -9.11
N GLY A 165 -8.45 16.14 -8.55
CA GLY A 165 -7.65 16.78 -7.50
C GLY A 165 -7.13 18.16 -7.86
N ILE A 166 -6.62 18.35 -9.08
CA ILE A 166 -6.13 19.65 -9.56
C ILE A 166 -7.27 20.66 -9.65
N PHE A 167 -8.43 20.26 -10.20
CA PHE A 167 -9.59 21.12 -10.28
C PHE A 167 -10.12 21.50 -8.89
N PHE A 168 -10.15 20.53 -7.97
CA PHE A 168 -10.54 20.78 -6.59
C PHE A 168 -9.54 21.69 -5.86
N GLN A 169 -8.23 21.44 -6.00
CA GLN A 169 -7.17 22.24 -5.41
C GLN A 169 -7.13 23.68 -5.96
N ARG A 170 -7.55 23.92 -7.22
CA ARG A 170 -7.71 25.28 -7.75
C ARG A 170 -8.81 26.09 -7.06
N THR A 171 -9.69 25.44 -6.32
CA THR A 171 -10.83 26.08 -5.64
C THR A 171 -10.43 26.69 -4.29
N TYR A 172 -9.27 26.33 -3.73
CA TYR A 172 -8.76 26.86 -2.46
C TYR A 172 -7.23 26.95 -2.43
N THR A 173 -6.70 28.01 -1.82
CA THR A 173 -5.25 28.25 -1.71
C THR A 173 -4.87 28.41 -0.24
N ILE A 174 -3.60 28.20 0.12
CA ILE A 174 -3.07 28.44 1.48
C ILE A 174 -3.47 29.82 2.04
N GLN A 175 -3.58 30.83 1.17
CA GLN A 175 -3.91 32.21 1.55
C GLN A 175 -5.41 32.50 1.62
N ASP A 176 -6.25 31.63 1.05
CA ASP A 176 -7.72 31.72 1.07
C ASP A 176 -8.27 30.37 1.53
N ALA A 177 -7.82 29.97 2.72
CA ALA A 177 -8.37 28.83 3.42
C ALA A 177 -9.83 29.18 3.69
N LYS A 178 -10.77 28.57 2.97
CA LYS A 178 -12.18 28.53 3.37
C LYS A 178 -12.29 27.49 4.48
N PRO A 179 -11.98 27.81 5.74
CA PRO A 179 -11.73 26.81 6.75
C PRO A 179 -13.08 26.29 7.24
N ASN A 180 -13.09 25.08 7.82
CA ASN A 180 -14.24 24.50 8.50
C ASN A 180 -15.44 24.10 7.63
N HIS A 181 -15.20 23.68 6.38
CA HIS A 181 -16.28 23.11 5.58
C HIS A 181 -16.84 21.87 6.30
N ASP A 182 -18.11 21.93 6.69
CA ASP A 182 -18.75 20.91 7.52
C ASP A 182 -19.63 19.98 6.68
N PHE A 183 -19.70 18.70 7.03
CA PHE A 183 -20.54 17.73 6.31
C PHE A 183 -22.04 18.10 6.35
N ARG A 184 -22.44 18.98 7.27
CA ARG A 184 -23.81 19.51 7.41
C ARG A 184 -24.17 20.57 6.36
N GLU A 185 -23.20 21.07 5.60
CA GLU A 185 -23.43 22.05 4.52
C GLU A 185 -24.02 21.43 3.23
N GLY A 186 -24.39 20.15 3.27
CA GLY A 186 -25.20 19.50 2.23
C GLY A 186 -24.45 19.29 0.91
N ALA A 187 -25.04 19.76 -0.20
CA ALA A 187 -24.61 19.42 -1.56
C ALA A 187 -23.13 19.79 -1.87
N SER A 188 -22.59 20.83 -1.23
CA SER A 188 -21.20 21.28 -1.43
C SER A 188 -20.15 20.30 -0.87
N TYR A 189 -20.53 19.43 0.08
CA TYR A 189 -19.65 18.42 0.67
C TYR A 189 -19.55 17.14 -0.16
N VAL A 190 -20.57 16.84 -0.97
CA VAL A 190 -20.67 15.57 -1.70
C VAL A 190 -19.57 15.41 -2.75
N GLY A 191 -19.28 16.46 -3.54
CA GLY A 191 -18.23 16.41 -4.56
C GLY A 191 -16.83 16.12 -3.98
N PRO A 192 -16.36 16.90 -2.98
CA PRO A 192 -15.09 16.67 -2.30
C PRO A 192 -15.01 15.31 -1.59
N LEU A 193 -16.12 14.84 -1.02
CA LEU A 193 -16.22 13.53 -0.37
C LEU A 193 -15.96 12.38 -1.35
N PHE A 194 -16.60 12.40 -2.53
CA PHE A 194 -16.38 11.38 -3.54
C PHE A 194 -14.93 11.38 -4.03
N LEU A 195 -14.34 12.56 -4.25
CA LEU A 195 -12.93 12.67 -4.60
C LEU A 195 -12.03 12.04 -3.52
N TYR A 196 -12.34 12.27 -2.24
CA TYR A 196 -11.61 11.68 -1.12
C TYR A 196 -11.75 10.16 -1.03
N MET A 197 -12.94 9.63 -1.29
CA MET A 197 -13.18 8.18 -1.41
C MET A 197 -12.40 7.57 -2.58
N PHE A 198 -12.35 8.25 -3.73
CA PHE A 198 -11.57 7.80 -4.88
C PHE A 198 -10.06 7.80 -4.59
N TYR A 199 -9.56 8.74 -3.78
CA TYR A 199 -8.17 8.65 -3.31
C TYR A 199 -7.91 7.36 -2.53
N GLY A 200 -8.80 7.00 -1.59
CA GLY A 200 -8.67 5.75 -0.83
C GLY A 200 -8.79 4.49 -1.67
N LEU A 201 -9.69 4.50 -2.67
CA LEU A 201 -9.83 3.40 -3.62
C LEU A 201 -8.56 3.22 -4.47
N ASN A 202 -8.02 4.31 -5.01
CA ASN A 202 -6.80 4.27 -5.84
C ASN A 202 -5.57 3.86 -5.03
N ASP A 203 -5.45 4.33 -3.79
CA ASP A 203 -4.41 3.90 -2.86
C ASP A 203 -4.42 2.37 -2.68
N ALA A 204 -5.60 1.81 -2.39
CA ALA A 204 -5.76 0.37 -2.26
C ALA A 204 -5.35 -0.38 -3.53
N ALA A 205 -5.85 0.08 -4.68
CA ALA A 205 -5.54 -0.52 -5.97
C ALA A 205 -4.02 -0.49 -6.24
N TRP A 206 -3.37 0.65 -6.00
CA TRP A 206 -1.93 0.83 -6.16
C TRP A 206 -1.12 -0.16 -5.32
N GLN A 207 -1.44 -0.26 -4.03
CA GLN A 207 -0.76 -1.20 -3.13
C GLN A 207 -1.02 -2.65 -3.52
N THR A 208 -2.28 -3.02 -3.80
CA THR A 208 -2.64 -4.38 -4.23
C THR A 208 -1.90 -4.77 -5.51
N TYR A 209 -1.76 -3.86 -6.48
CA TYR A 209 -1.00 -4.09 -7.69
C TYR A 209 0.49 -4.33 -7.43
N ILE A 210 1.12 -3.51 -6.60
CA ILE A 210 2.53 -3.67 -6.22
C ILE A 210 2.76 -5.04 -5.58
N TYR A 211 1.91 -5.43 -4.62
CA TYR A 211 2.02 -6.73 -3.97
C TYR A 211 1.82 -7.89 -4.95
N TRP A 212 0.83 -7.78 -5.83
CA TRP A 212 0.60 -8.78 -6.87
C TRP A 212 1.77 -8.87 -7.84
N LEU A 213 2.37 -7.73 -8.21
CA LEU A 213 3.53 -7.65 -9.10
C LEU A 213 4.79 -8.22 -8.45
N MET A 214 4.99 -8.08 -7.14
CA MET A 214 6.10 -8.73 -6.42
C MET A 214 5.88 -10.24 -6.28
N GLY A 215 4.67 -10.68 -5.93
CA GLY A 215 4.28 -12.10 -5.99
C GLY A 215 4.40 -12.67 -7.40
N ALA A 216 4.25 -11.79 -8.39
CA ALA A 216 4.69 -11.84 -9.78
C ALA A 216 5.95 -12.66 -10.07
N LEU A 217 6.99 -12.32 -9.32
CA LEU A 217 8.39 -12.45 -9.73
C LEU A 217 9.10 -13.66 -9.15
N SER A 218 8.59 -14.21 -8.05
CA SER A 218 9.18 -15.35 -7.36
C SER A 218 8.08 -16.21 -6.73
N ASN A 219 8.26 -17.53 -6.79
CA ASN A 219 7.46 -18.48 -6.04
C ASN A 219 8.09 -18.84 -4.68
N ASP A 220 9.33 -18.40 -4.45
CA ASP A 220 10.06 -18.60 -3.19
C ASP A 220 9.60 -17.58 -2.14
N ALA A 221 9.05 -18.09 -1.03
CA ALA A 221 8.57 -17.29 0.09
C ALA A 221 9.69 -16.47 0.75
N THR A 222 10.92 -16.99 0.79
CA THR A 222 12.08 -16.26 1.33
C THR A 222 12.41 -15.06 0.45
N VAL A 223 12.43 -15.21 -0.87
CA VAL A 223 12.66 -14.10 -1.80
C VAL A 223 11.51 -13.10 -1.78
N LEU A 224 10.26 -13.57 -1.69
CA LEU A 224 9.10 -12.69 -1.63
C LEU A 224 9.05 -11.86 -0.34
N SER A 225 9.44 -12.45 0.80
CA SER A 225 9.53 -11.71 2.07
C SER A 225 10.59 -10.60 2.01
N ARG A 226 11.73 -10.87 1.36
CA ARG A 226 12.77 -9.87 1.06
C ARG A 226 12.25 -8.74 0.17
N TYR A 227 11.50 -9.04 -0.89
CA TYR A 227 10.85 -8.03 -1.75
C TYR A 227 9.86 -7.16 -0.95
N ALA A 228 9.04 -7.78 -0.11
CA ALA A 228 8.10 -7.04 0.74
C ALA A 228 8.82 -6.11 1.73
N GLY A 229 9.93 -6.56 2.32
CA GLY A 229 10.79 -5.74 3.18
C GLY A 229 11.42 -4.55 2.43
N PHE A 230 11.93 -4.79 1.23
CA PHE A 230 12.47 -3.75 0.36
C PHE A 230 11.42 -2.70 0.00
N TYR A 231 10.24 -3.14 -0.44
CA TYR A 231 9.10 -2.26 -0.71
C TYR A 231 8.78 -1.37 0.49
N LYS A 232 8.66 -1.95 1.70
CA LYS A 232 8.35 -1.20 2.91
C LYS A 232 9.44 -0.21 3.31
N CYS A 233 10.71 -0.53 3.07
CA CYS A 233 11.83 0.38 3.32
C CYS A 233 11.75 1.63 2.44
N ILE A 234 11.58 1.45 1.12
CA ILE A 234 11.46 2.55 0.16
C ILE A 234 10.18 3.36 0.42
N GLN A 235 9.06 2.67 0.66
CA GLN A 235 7.78 3.30 0.99
C GLN A 235 7.89 4.20 2.24
N SER A 236 8.52 3.71 3.31
CA SER A 236 8.69 4.47 4.55
C SER A 236 9.62 5.66 4.37
N SER A 237 10.67 5.50 3.56
CA SER A 237 11.58 6.60 3.21
C SER A 237 10.86 7.71 2.44
N GLY A 238 10.04 7.35 1.45
CA GLY A 238 9.21 8.31 0.72
C GLY A 238 8.20 9.02 1.62
N ALA A 239 7.56 8.29 2.52
CA ALA A 239 6.65 8.87 3.50
C ALA A 239 7.36 9.92 4.38
N ALA A 240 8.53 9.60 4.93
CA ALA A 240 9.29 10.53 5.78
C ALA A 240 9.63 11.84 5.06
N ILE A 241 10.04 11.77 3.79
CA ILE A 241 10.33 12.95 2.98
C ILE A 241 9.05 13.76 2.72
N SER A 242 7.96 13.08 2.35
CA SER A 242 6.70 13.73 2.04
C SER A 242 6.10 14.47 3.24
N TRP A 243 6.09 13.85 4.42
CA TRP A 243 5.65 14.50 5.66
C TRP A 243 6.53 15.68 6.05
N ARG A 244 7.85 15.60 5.78
CA ARG A 244 8.76 16.72 6.02
C ARG A 244 8.48 17.90 5.09
N ILE A 245 8.21 17.64 3.80
CA ILE A 245 7.85 18.68 2.82
C ILE A 245 6.56 19.40 3.25
N ASN A 246 5.58 18.63 3.71
CA ASN A 246 4.32 19.18 4.23
C ASN A 246 4.54 20.02 5.50
N ALA A 247 5.37 19.55 6.43
CA ALA A 247 5.68 20.26 7.67
C ALA A 247 6.37 21.62 7.47
N ILE A 248 7.08 21.83 6.34
CA ILE A 248 7.73 23.11 6.01
C ILE A 248 6.72 24.12 5.43
N GLY A 249 5.46 23.73 5.21
CA GLY A 249 4.42 24.62 4.68
C GLY A 249 4.53 24.83 3.18
N THR A 250 4.91 23.79 2.43
CA THR A 250 5.01 23.85 0.97
C THR A 250 3.66 24.15 0.33
N VAL A 251 3.67 24.86 -0.80
CA VAL A 251 2.43 25.18 -1.53
C VAL A 251 1.70 23.91 -1.95
N PHE A 252 0.41 23.81 -1.65
CA PHE A 252 -0.42 22.63 -1.91
C PHE A 252 -0.37 22.15 -3.37
N MET A 253 -0.30 23.07 -4.33
CA MET A 253 -0.15 22.73 -5.75
C MET A 253 1.21 22.07 -6.04
N THR A 254 2.28 22.48 -5.36
CA THR A 254 3.60 21.86 -5.48
C THR A 254 3.60 20.45 -4.91
N GLU A 255 2.95 20.22 -3.76
CA GLU A 255 2.79 18.86 -3.20
C GLU A 255 2.04 17.94 -4.17
N LEU A 256 0.96 18.45 -4.78
CA LEU A 256 0.19 17.73 -5.78
C LEU A 256 1.05 17.38 -6.99
N ILE A 257 1.78 18.36 -7.54
CA ILE A 257 2.63 18.16 -8.71
C ILE A 257 3.74 17.15 -8.42
N ILE A 258 4.33 17.15 -7.22
CA ILE A 258 5.33 16.15 -6.83
C ILE A 258 4.72 14.74 -6.84
N CYS A 259 3.52 14.58 -6.26
CA CYS A 259 2.83 13.29 -6.27
C CYS A 259 2.51 12.82 -7.69
N PHE A 260 2.00 13.73 -8.53
CA PHE A 260 1.69 13.43 -9.93
C PHE A 260 2.95 13.11 -10.75
N GLY A 261 4.04 13.84 -10.53
CA GLY A 261 5.33 13.58 -11.17
C GLY A 261 5.91 12.22 -10.78
N LEU A 262 5.85 11.86 -9.49
CA LEU A 262 6.27 10.55 -9.00
C LEU A 262 5.43 9.42 -9.57
N LEU A 263 4.11 9.62 -9.70
CA LEU A 263 3.24 8.66 -10.40
C LEU A 263 3.71 8.49 -11.85
N VAL A 264 3.83 9.57 -12.61
CA VAL A 264 4.19 9.49 -14.04
C VAL A 264 5.55 8.83 -14.21
N ALA A 265 6.51 9.11 -13.33
CA ALA A 265 7.81 8.46 -13.31
C ALA A 265 7.74 6.96 -12.98
N SER A 266 6.71 6.50 -12.26
CA SER A 266 6.52 5.09 -11.92
C SER A 266 5.88 4.24 -13.03
N ILE A 267 5.13 4.85 -13.96
CA ILE A 267 4.43 4.15 -15.04
C ILE A 267 5.40 3.38 -15.97
N PRO A 268 6.50 3.97 -16.48
CA PRO A 268 7.44 3.26 -17.34
C PRO A 268 8.01 2.02 -16.65
N GLY A 269 8.36 2.14 -15.38
CA GLY A 269 8.98 1.05 -14.66
C GLY A 269 8.03 -0.12 -14.41
N GLY A 270 6.80 0.19 -13.98
CA GLY A 270 5.77 -0.83 -13.82
C GLY A 270 5.37 -1.48 -15.16
N LEU A 271 5.33 -0.72 -16.26
CA LEU A 271 5.04 -1.27 -17.60
C LEU A 271 6.14 -2.20 -18.10
N ILE A 272 7.41 -1.81 -17.95
CA ILE A 272 8.56 -2.64 -18.33
C ILE A 272 8.48 -3.98 -17.59
N LEU A 273 8.21 -3.94 -16.29
CA LEU A 273 8.12 -5.16 -15.51
C LEU A 273 6.88 -5.98 -15.86
N ALA A 274 5.71 -5.35 -16.00
CA ALA A 274 4.46 -6.01 -16.41
C ALA A 274 4.61 -6.75 -17.76
N MET A 275 5.38 -6.19 -18.70
CA MET A 275 5.69 -6.83 -19.97
C MET A 275 6.67 -8.00 -19.85
N HIS A 276 7.54 -8.00 -18.84
CA HIS A 276 8.54 -9.05 -18.59
C HIS A 276 8.05 -10.17 -17.66
N ILE A 277 6.83 -10.09 -17.13
CA ILE A 277 6.25 -11.18 -16.33
C ILE A 277 6.06 -12.40 -17.24
N LYS A 278 6.77 -13.49 -16.90
CA LYS A 278 6.58 -14.80 -17.52
C LYS A 278 5.37 -15.50 -16.90
N ASP A 279 4.67 -16.29 -17.70
CA ASP A 279 3.51 -17.08 -17.23
C ASP A 279 3.92 -18.23 -16.29
N GLN A 280 5.18 -18.64 -16.32
CA GLN A 280 5.80 -19.54 -15.34
C GLN A 280 7.08 -18.92 -14.80
N THR A 281 7.16 -18.78 -13.47
CA THR A 281 8.41 -18.46 -12.78
C THR A 281 9.27 -19.73 -12.83
N VAL A 282 10.10 -19.87 -13.86
CA VAL A 282 11.13 -20.91 -13.88
C VAL A 282 12.08 -20.57 -12.73
N GLU A 283 12.28 -21.50 -11.81
CA GLU A 283 13.28 -21.39 -10.76
C GLU A 283 14.66 -21.21 -11.42
N ASP A 284 15.17 -19.98 -11.47
CA ASP A 284 16.59 -19.73 -11.72
C ASP A 284 17.35 -20.19 -10.47
N GLY A 285 17.53 -21.51 -10.36
CA GLY A 285 18.13 -22.17 -9.19
C GLY A 285 18.40 -23.66 -9.33
N THR A 286 17.88 -24.35 -10.35
CA THR A 286 18.22 -25.75 -10.64
C THR A 286 18.94 -25.90 -11.99
N SER A 287 20.06 -25.18 -12.15
CA SER A 287 21.16 -25.71 -12.95
C SER A 287 22.01 -26.61 -12.03
N ASP A 288 22.06 -27.90 -12.36
CA ASP A 288 22.99 -28.91 -11.84
C ASP A 288 22.71 -29.56 -10.48
N LEU A 289 21.57 -30.27 -10.38
CA LEU A 289 21.60 -31.56 -9.70
C LEU A 289 21.36 -32.63 -10.76
N PRO A 290 22.31 -33.56 -10.99
CA PRO A 290 22.04 -34.68 -11.87
C PRO A 290 20.84 -35.43 -11.31
N ARG A 291 19.85 -35.69 -12.17
CA ARG A 291 18.90 -36.79 -11.98
C ARG A 291 19.71 -38.09 -12.00
N SER A 292 20.40 -38.40 -10.91
CA SER A 292 20.97 -39.71 -10.66
C SER A 292 19.99 -40.49 -9.77
N ASP A 293 19.28 -41.41 -10.42
CA ASP A 293 19.07 -42.77 -9.93
C ASP A 293 18.09 -43.06 -8.77
N GLU A 294 17.18 -42.16 -8.38
CA GLU A 294 16.13 -42.53 -7.41
C GLU A 294 14.82 -43.07 -8.06
N LYS A 295 14.87 -43.47 -9.34
CA LYS A 295 13.73 -44.09 -10.05
C LYS A 295 13.99 -45.51 -10.57
N ARG A 296 15.12 -46.13 -10.23
CA ARG A 296 15.40 -47.52 -10.59
C ARG A 296 15.32 -48.53 -9.44
N GLU A 297 15.30 -48.11 -8.18
CA GLU A 297 15.23 -49.04 -7.04
C GLU A 297 13.82 -49.35 -6.53
N LEU A 298 12.77 -48.73 -7.11
CA LEU A 298 11.37 -49.02 -6.77
C LEU A 298 10.65 -49.94 -7.77
N GLU A 299 11.34 -50.43 -8.80
CA GLU A 299 10.82 -51.47 -9.71
C GLU A 299 11.47 -52.85 -9.47
N GLU A 300 12.40 -52.98 -8.52
CA GLU A 300 13.09 -54.27 -8.20
C GLU A 300 12.93 -54.73 -6.72
N ALA A 301 11.97 -54.20 -5.97
CA ALA A 301 11.61 -54.69 -4.61
C ALA A 301 10.13 -55.08 -4.54
#